data_AF-A0A0M0LK18-F1
#
_entry.id   AF-A0A0M0LK18-F1
#
_cell.length_a   1.000
_cell.length_b   1.000
_cell.length_c   1.000
_cell.angle_alpha   90.00
_cell.angle_beta   90.00
_cell.angle_gamma   90.00
#
_symmetry.space_group_name_H-M   'P 1'
#
loop_
_entity.id
_entity.type
_entity.pdbx_description
1 polymer ?
#
loop_
_entity_poly.entity_id
_entity_poly.type
_entity_poly.pdbx_seq_one_letter_code
_entity_poly.pdbx_strand_id
1 'polypeptide(L)'
;MERPIGVTLISFFYIFGAVVLLLTSIFYHHEPNSIGIAERFGIPNAPERLVRVLLALATFVMVYGYANLKKWGFWSMTVYSILFGLLSMTLMTAQNIQPFLGNLIWSLIIIVYSICVKAAFFNSNKV
;
A
#
# COMPACT_ATOMS: atom_id res chain seq x y z
N MET A 1 13.92 -14.07 15.90
CA MET A 1 13.05 -13.05 16.54
C MET A 1 11.63 -13.35 16.14
N GLU A 2 10.70 -13.36 17.10
CA GLU A 2 9.28 -13.51 16.77
C GLU A 2 8.80 -12.29 15.98
N ARG A 3 7.96 -12.53 14.98
CA ARG A 3 7.43 -11.46 14.12
C ARG A 3 6.43 -10.62 14.92
N PRO A 4 6.58 -9.29 15.01
CA PRO A 4 5.60 -8.45 15.69
C PRO A 4 4.20 -8.63 15.10
N ILE A 5 3.17 -8.67 15.96
CA ILE A 5 1.79 -8.93 15.54
C ILE A 5 1.30 -7.89 14.53
N GLY A 6 1.65 -6.61 14.71
CA GLY A 6 1.26 -5.55 13.77
C GLY A 6 1.91 -5.71 12.39
N VAL A 7 3.12 -6.26 12.29
CA VAL A 7 3.73 -6.59 10.99
C VAL A 7 2.86 -7.63 10.26
N THR A 8 2.38 -8.64 10.99
CA THR A 8 1.47 -9.66 10.45
C THR A 8 0.15 -9.04 9.98
N LEU A 9 -0.48 -8.21 10.81
CA LEU A 9 -1.75 -7.55 10.51
C LEU A 9 -1.64 -6.65 9.26
N ILE A 10 -0.63 -5.79 9.22
CA ILE A 10 -0.36 -4.90 8.09
C ILE A 10 -0.12 -5.73 6.82
N SER A 11 0.66 -6.81 6.92
CA SER A 11 0.92 -7.69 5.77
C SER A 11 -0.36 -8.32 5.22
N PHE A 12 -1.24 -8.84 6.08
CA PHE A 12 -2.52 -9.40 5.64
C PHE A 12 -3.44 -8.35 5.02
N PHE A 13 -3.49 -7.15 5.58
CA PHE A 13 -4.26 -6.04 5.02
C PHE A 13 -3.82 -5.73 3.57
N TYR A 14 -2.52 -5.63 3.33
CA TYR A 14 -2.01 -5.35 1.98
C TYR A 14 -2.10 -6.54 1.03
N ILE A 15 -1.97 -7.79 1.50
CA ILE A 15 -2.25 -8.99 0.71
C ILE A 15 -3.71 -8.99 0.26
N PHE A 16 -4.63 -8.75 1.18
CA PHE A 16 -6.05 -8.65 0.87
C PHE A 16 -6.32 -7.55 -0.17
N GLY A 17 -5.76 -6.35 0.04
CA GLY A 17 -5.86 -5.26 -0.93
C GLY A 17 -5.32 -5.62 -2.32
N ALA A 18 -4.16 -6.29 -2.40
CA ALA A 18 -3.58 -6.74 -3.66
C ALA A 18 -4.45 -7.79 -4.38
N VAL A 19 -5.03 -8.74 -3.63
CA VAL A 19 -5.99 -9.71 -4.18
C VAL A 19 -7.23 -9.00 -4.72
N VAL A 20 -7.79 -8.04 -3.98
CA VAL A 20 -8.93 -7.24 -4.45
C VAL A 20 -8.58 -6.46 -5.72
N LEU A 21 -7.37 -5.89 -5.82
CA LEU A 21 -6.90 -5.23 -7.04
C LEU A 21 -6.81 -6.19 -8.23
N LEU A 22 -6.32 -7.41 -8.03
CA LEU A 22 -6.30 -8.42 -9.10
C LEU A 22 -7.70 -8.84 -9.52
N LEU A 23 -8.60 -9.12 -8.58
CA LEU A 23 -9.97 -9.50 -8.89
C LEU A 23 -10.68 -8.38 -9.67
N THR A 24 -10.57 -7.15 -9.19
CA THR A 24 -11.15 -5.98 -9.88
C THR A 24 -10.45 -5.67 -11.19
N SER A 25 -9.23 -6.15 -11.45
CA SER A 25 -8.61 -6.03 -12.78
C SER A 25 -9.24 -6.98 -13.81
N ILE A 26 -9.90 -8.06 -13.39
CA ILE A 26 -10.51 -9.06 -14.28
C ILE A 26 -12.01 -8.80 -14.43
N PHE A 27 -12.69 -8.54 -13.32
CA PHE A 27 -14.16 -8.52 -13.27
C PHE A 27 -14.77 -7.12 -13.34
N TYR A 28 -14.03 -6.07 -12.97
CA TYR A 28 -14.58 -4.72 -12.88
C TYR A 28 -14.25 -3.90 -14.13
N HIS A 29 -15.29 -3.42 -14.80
CA HIS A 29 -15.18 -2.43 -15.86
C HIS A 29 -15.42 -1.05 -15.25
N HIS A 30 -14.49 -0.15 -15.49
CA HIS A 30 -14.56 1.20 -14.95
C HIS A 30 -15.62 2.01 -15.69
N GLU A 31 -16.56 2.61 -14.96
CA GLU A 31 -17.55 3.50 -15.57
C GLU A 31 -16.92 4.83 -16.00
N PRO A 32 -17.37 5.48 -17.09
CA PRO A 32 -16.75 6.68 -17.66
C PRO A 32 -16.58 7.86 -16.69
N ASN A 33 -17.39 7.93 -15.62
CA ASN A 33 -17.45 9.06 -14.69
C ASN A 33 -16.89 8.75 -13.28
N SER A 34 -16.31 7.58 -13.07
CA SER A 34 -15.62 7.27 -11.80
C SER A 34 -14.15 7.66 -11.88
N ILE A 35 -13.47 7.89 -10.75
CA ILE A 35 -12.03 8.19 -10.73
C ILE A 35 -11.27 6.88 -10.58
N GLY A 36 -10.51 6.56 -11.63
CA GLY A 36 -9.76 5.31 -11.75
C GLY A 36 -8.55 5.27 -10.85
N ILE A 37 -7.98 4.09 -10.66
CA ILE A 37 -6.73 3.91 -9.94
C ILE A 37 -5.60 4.62 -10.71
N ALA A 38 -5.56 4.53 -12.03
CA ALA A 38 -4.59 5.24 -12.85
C ALA A 38 -4.64 6.77 -12.60
N GLU A 39 -5.84 7.34 -12.52
CA GLU A 39 -6.05 8.76 -12.25
C GLU A 39 -5.65 9.14 -10.82
N ARG A 40 -5.98 8.31 -9.82
CA ARG A 40 -5.53 8.51 -8.42
C ARG A 40 -4.02 8.50 -8.26
N PHE A 41 -3.31 7.80 -9.14
CA PHE A 41 -1.85 7.75 -9.18
C PHE A 41 -1.23 8.77 -10.16
N GLY A 42 -2.02 9.69 -10.73
CA GLY A 42 -1.55 10.79 -11.58
C GLY A 42 -1.21 10.41 -13.02
N ILE A 43 -1.65 9.23 -13.48
CA ILE A 43 -1.43 8.71 -14.83
C ILE A 43 -2.76 8.41 -15.54
N PRO A 44 -3.64 9.42 -15.74
CA PRO A 44 -5.02 9.22 -16.22
C PRO A 44 -5.13 8.52 -17.59
N ASN A 45 -4.10 8.60 -18.43
CA ASN A 45 -4.08 7.99 -19.76
C ASN A 45 -3.58 6.53 -19.77
N ALA A 46 -3.18 5.99 -18.61
CA ALA A 46 -2.68 4.62 -18.53
C ALA A 46 -3.84 3.61 -18.52
N PRO A 47 -3.67 2.41 -19.12
CA PRO A 47 -4.71 1.38 -19.09
C PRO A 47 -4.99 0.94 -17.65
N GLU A 48 -6.18 1.25 -17.13
CA GLU A 48 -6.59 1.00 -15.74
C GLU A 48 -6.33 -0.45 -15.30
N ARG A 49 -6.63 -1.41 -16.18
CA ARG A 49 -6.40 -2.84 -15.93
C ARG A 49 -4.92 -3.16 -15.72
N LEU A 50 -4.05 -2.59 -16.55
CA LEU A 50 -2.61 -2.78 -16.45
C LEU A 50 -2.08 -2.16 -15.16
N VAL A 51 -2.51 -0.94 -14.82
CA VAL A 51 -2.11 -0.26 -13.58
C VAL A 51 -2.49 -1.07 -12.35
N ARG A 52 -3.72 -1.62 -12.31
CA ARG A 52 -4.17 -2.49 -11.20
C ARG A 52 -3.29 -3.72 -11.02
N VAL A 53 -2.97 -4.41 -12.13
CA VAL A 53 -2.13 -5.62 -12.09
C VAL A 53 -0.71 -5.27 -11.62
N LEU A 54 -0.11 -4.23 -12.18
CA LEU A 54 1.24 -3.80 -11.79
C LEU A 54 1.30 -3.37 -10.33
N LEU A 55 0.31 -2.61 -9.87
CA LEU A 55 0.21 -2.18 -8.47
C LEU A 55 0.07 -3.38 -7.53
N ALA A 56 -0.80 -4.34 -7.85
CA ALA A 56 -0.97 -5.55 -7.05
C ALA A 56 0.31 -6.37 -6.96
N LEU A 57 1.02 -6.56 -8.09
CA LEU A 57 2.32 -7.25 -8.11
C LEU A 57 3.37 -6.51 -7.27
N ALA A 58 3.46 -5.19 -7.40
CA ALA A 58 4.35 -4.37 -6.59
C ALA A 58 4.02 -4.48 -5.09
N THR A 59 2.74 -4.46 -4.73
CA THR A 59 2.28 -4.67 -3.35
C THR A 59 2.66 -6.05 -2.83
N PHE A 60 2.53 -7.13 -3.61
CA PHE A 60 2.96 -8.46 -3.17
C PHE A 60 4.46 -8.52 -2.88
N VAL A 61 5.30 -7.95 -3.74
CA VAL A 61 6.76 -7.90 -3.53
C VAL A 61 7.09 -7.12 -2.26
N MET A 62 6.49 -5.93 -2.09
CA MET A 62 6.67 -5.10 -0.90
C MET A 62 6.27 -5.85 0.37
N VAL A 63 5.08 -6.46 0.40
CA VAL A 63 4.58 -7.18 1.57
C VAL A 63 5.42 -8.41 1.86
N TYR A 64 5.88 -9.13 0.84
CA TYR A 64 6.81 -10.24 1.04
C TYR A 64 8.06 -9.79 1.78
N GLY A 65 8.66 -8.66 1.40
CA GLY A 65 9.80 -8.10 2.11
C GLY A 65 9.46 -7.72 3.56
N TYR A 66 8.32 -7.06 3.76
CA TYR A 66 7.89 -6.57 5.06
C TYR A 66 7.53 -7.71 6.03
N ALA A 67 6.77 -8.71 5.57
CA ALA A 67 6.36 -9.88 6.33
C ALA A 67 7.53 -10.76 6.78
N ASN A 68 8.63 -10.75 6.01
CA ASN A 68 9.87 -11.47 6.31
C ASN A 68 10.91 -10.62 7.05
N LEU A 69 10.51 -9.46 7.58
CA LEU A 69 11.37 -8.54 8.35
C LEU A 69 12.65 -8.13 7.61
N LYS A 70 12.61 -8.05 6.27
CA LYS A 70 13.77 -7.66 5.47
C LYS A 70 13.96 -6.14 5.54
N LYS A 71 15.22 -5.67 5.59
CA LYS A 71 15.56 -4.23 5.58
C LYS A 71 14.95 -3.49 4.38
N TRP A 72 14.97 -4.10 3.19
CA TRP A 72 14.36 -3.50 1.99
C TRP A 72 12.81 -3.52 2.06
N GLY A 73 12.23 -4.50 2.76
CA GLY A 73 10.80 -4.56 3.04
C GLY A 73 10.32 -3.43 3.94
N PHE A 74 11.11 -3.10 4.97
CA PHE A 74 10.88 -1.93 5.81
C PHE A 74 10.86 -0.63 4.99
N TRP A 75 11.90 -0.40 4.17
CA TRP A 75 12.01 0.83 3.40
C TRP A 75 10.92 0.93 2.33
N SER A 76 10.65 -0.14 1.60
CA SER A 76 9.59 -0.16 0.58
C SER A 76 8.20 0.11 1.18
N MET A 77 7.83 -0.55 2.29
CA MET A 77 6.57 -0.29 2.99
C MET A 77 6.47 1.15 3.50
N THR A 78 7.57 1.69 4.04
CA THR A 78 7.60 3.07 4.57
C THR A 78 7.44 4.09 3.45
N VAL A 79 8.20 3.95 2.36
CA VAL A 79 8.10 4.84 1.18
C VAL A 79 6.71 4.74 0.55
N TYR A 80 6.20 3.53 0.38
CA TYR A 80 4.84 3.31 -0.13
C TYR A 80 3.80 4.01 0.75
N SER A 81 3.88 3.87 2.06
CA SER A 81 2.92 4.50 2.99
C SER A 81 3.01 6.03 2.96
N ILE A 82 4.21 6.60 2.82
CA ILE A 82 4.39 8.05 2.64
C ILE A 82 3.72 8.50 1.34
N LEU A 83 4.05 7.86 0.21
CA LEU A 83 3.49 8.22 -1.10
C LEU A 83 1.97 8.07 -1.12
N PHE A 84 1.44 6.96 -0.61
CA PHE A 84 0.01 6.69 -0.55
C PHE A 84 -0.73 7.67 0.38
N GLY A 85 -0.12 8.04 1.50
CA GLY A 85 -0.62 9.07 2.40
C GLY A 85 -0.68 10.44 1.73
N LEU A 86 0.39 10.85 1.01
CA LEU A 86 0.42 12.10 0.26
C LEU A 86 -0.64 12.15 -0.84
N LEU A 87 -0.77 11.07 -1.63
CA LEU A 87 -1.82 10.95 -2.65
C LEU A 87 -3.22 11.04 -2.03
N SER A 88 -3.42 10.39 -0.88
CA SER A 88 -4.69 10.45 -0.17
C SER A 88 -4.98 11.86 0.35
N MET A 89 -3.97 12.58 0.83
CA MET A 89 -4.10 13.98 1.26
C MET A 89 -4.50 14.89 0.08
N THR A 90 -3.84 14.76 -1.07
CA THR A 90 -4.16 15.56 -2.27
C THR A 90 -5.55 15.26 -2.80
N LEU A 91 -5.96 13.99 -2.81
CA LEU A 91 -7.29 13.59 -3.26
C LEU A 91 -8.37 14.04 -2.26
N MET A 92 -8.10 13.99 -0.96
CA MET A 92 -9.00 14.51 0.07
C MET A 92 -9.28 16.01 -0.14
N THR A 93 -8.25 16.82 -0.38
CA THR A 93 -8.42 18.26 -0.60
C THR A 93 -9.11 18.58 -1.93
N ALA A 94 -8.89 17.77 -2.96
CA ALA A 94 -9.48 17.98 -4.28
C ALA A 94 -10.93 17.50 -4.39
N GLN A 95 -11.30 16.44 -3.67
CA GLN A 95 -12.56 15.71 -3.88
C GLN A 95 -13.51 15.77 -2.69
N ASN A 96 -13.03 16.09 -1.48
CA ASN A 96 -13.83 16.18 -0.24
C ASN A 96 -14.71 14.94 0.07
N ILE A 97 -14.31 13.76 -0.41
CA ILE A 97 -15.08 12.51 -0.35
C ILE A 97 -14.32 11.46 0.49
N GLN A 98 -15.04 10.70 1.33
CA GLN A 98 -14.52 9.44 1.91
C GLN A 98 -14.27 8.45 0.77
N PRO A 99 -13.07 7.85 0.65
CA PRO A 99 -12.34 7.21 1.76
C PRO A 99 -10.94 7.79 2.07
N PHE A 100 -10.57 8.93 1.48
CA PHE A 100 -9.18 9.39 1.48
C PHE A 100 -8.64 9.76 2.87
N LEU A 101 -9.48 10.27 3.78
CA LEU A 101 -9.08 10.53 5.17
C LEU A 101 -8.67 9.24 5.90
N GLY A 102 -9.42 8.15 5.71
CA GLY A 102 -9.11 6.85 6.30
C GLY A 102 -7.77 6.31 5.79
N ASN A 103 -7.49 6.45 4.49
CA ASN A 103 -6.22 6.05 3.89
C ASN A 103 -5.03 6.85 4.42
N LEU A 104 -5.20 8.16 4.64
CA LEU A 104 -4.18 9.01 5.24
C LEU A 104 -3.85 8.56 6.67
N ILE A 105 -4.88 8.38 7.51
CA ILE A 105 -4.72 7.91 8.90
C ILE A 105 -4.04 6.54 8.93
N TRP A 106 -4.50 5.60 8.08
CA TRP A 106 -3.92 4.25 8.00
C TRP A 106 -2.43 4.29 7.61
N SER A 107 -2.08 5.14 6.65
CA SER A 107 -0.68 5.33 6.23
C SER A 107 0.20 5.85 7.35
N LEU A 108 -0.29 6.81 8.14
CA LEU A 108 0.43 7.35 9.31
C LEU A 108 0.63 6.28 10.39
N ILE A 109 -0.39 5.46 10.67
CA ILE A 109 -0.30 4.34 11.61
C ILE A 109 0.82 3.38 11.18
N ILE A 110 0.88 3.00 9.90
CA ILE A 110 1.90 2.09 9.39
C ILE A 110 3.30 2.67 9.52
N ILE A 111 3.48 3.97 9.21
CA ILE A 111 4.78 4.64 9.33
C ILE A 111 5.25 4.64 10.79
N VAL A 112 4.40 5.14 11.70
CA VAL A 112 4.72 5.21 13.13
C VAL A 112 5.01 3.82 13.68
N TYR A 113 4.14 2.85 13.41
CA TYR A 113 4.31 1.48 13.87
C TYR A 113 5.61 0.86 13.35
N SER A 114 5.89 0.99 12.05
CA SER A 114 7.11 0.45 11.44
C SER A 114 8.35 1.03 12.10
N ILE A 115 8.36 2.33 12.41
CA ILE A 115 9.47 2.98 13.15
C ILE A 115 9.61 2.38 14.55
N CYS A 116 8.51 2.18 15.29
CA CYS A 116 8.53 1.57 16.63
C CYS A 116 9.11 0.14 16.61
N VAL A 117 8.81 -0.65 15.58
CA VAL A 117 9.34 -2.01 15.43
C VAL A 117 10.60 -2.11 14.56
N LYS A 118 11.24 -0.98 14.22
CA LYS A 118 12.42 -0.92 13.33
C LYS A 118 13.51 -1.90 13.73
N ALA A 119 13.77 -2.09 15.03
CA ALA A 119 14.79 -3.01 15.52
C ALA A 119 14.60 -4.44 14.97
N ALA A 120 13.36 -4.91 14.79
CA ALA A 120 13.07 -6.25 14.26
C ALA A 120 13.54 -6.42 12.80
N PHE A 121 13.49 -5.35 11.99
CA PHE A 121 13.89 -5.36 10.59
C PHE A 121 15.40 -5.25 10.38
N PHE A 122 16.10 -4.58 11.31
CA PHE A 122 17.53 -4.29 11.15
C PHE A 122 18.44 -5.25 11.92
N ASN A 123 17.93 -5.89 12.98
CA ASN A 123 18.67 -6.87 13.77
C ASN A 123 18.57 -8.30 13.22
N SER A 124 17.67 -8.57 12.26
CA SER A 124 17.56 -9.89 11.61
C SER A 124 18.78 -10.28 10.76
N ASN A 125 19.71 -9.35 10.49
CA ASN A 125 20.95 -9.62 9.75
C ASN A 125 22.16 -9.95 10.65
N LYS A 126 21.93 -10.15 11.95
CA LYS A 126 22.95 -10.73 12.85
C LYS A 126 22.70 -12.23 12.96
N VAL A 127 23.12 -12.98 11.94
CA VAL A 127 23.42 -14.41 12.02
C VAL A 127 24.81 -14.57 11.42
#